data_AF-A0A6V7KCS1-F1
#
_entry.id   AF-A0A6V7KCS1-F1
#
_cell.length_a   1.000
_cell.length_b   1.000
_cell.length_c   1.000
_cell.angle_alpha   90.00
_cell.angle_beta   90.00
_cell.angle_gamma   90.00
#
_symmetry.space_group_name_H-M   'P 1'
#
loop_
_entity.id
_entity.type
_entity.pdbx_description
1 polymer ?
#
loop_
_entity_poly.entity_id
_entity_poly.type
_entity_poly.pdbx_seq_one_letter_code
_entity_poly.pdbx_strand_id
1 'polypeptide(L)' 'LIILDDLGLDVITTRQCNDLLEITEDRYGQTSTILISQLPVEQ' A
#
# COMPACT_ATOMS: atom_id res chain seq x y z
N LEU A 1 1.65 -11.96 7.29
CA LEU A 1 2.09 -10.56 7.49
C LEU A 1 2.81 -10.16 6.21
N ILE A 2 2.36 -9.08 5.57
CA ILE A 2 3.06 -8.45 4.44
C ILE A 2 3.57 -7.09 4.90
N ILE A 3 4.78 -6.75 4.48
CA ILE A 3 5.39 -5.44 4.70
C ILE A 3 5.68 -4.84 3.33
N LEU A 4 5.10 -3.68 3.05
CA LEU A 4 5.33 -2.91 1.84
C LEU A 4 6.13 -1.66 2.22
N ASP A 5 7.32 -1.52 1.64
CA ASP A 5 8.24 -0.43 1.92
C ASP A 5 8.31 0.58 0.76
N ASP A 6 8.75 1.80 1.05
CA ASP A 6 9.04 2.87 0.07
C ASP A 6 7.85 3.34 -0.80
N LEU A 7 6.62 3.25 -0.29
CA LEU A 7 5.45 3.73 -1.02
C LEU A 7 5.51 5.26 -1.21
N GLY A 8 5.46 5.72 -2.46
CA GLY A 8 5.44 7.15 -2.80
C GLY A 8 6.81 7.80 -3.02
N LEU A 9 7.90 7.03 -3.15
CA LEU A 9 9.19 7.55 -3.63
C LEU A 9 9.14 7.95 -5.13
N ASP A 10 8.44 7.16 -5.95
CA ASP A 10 8.18 7.42 -7.36
C ASP A 10 6.68 7.60 -7.63
N VAL A 11 6.34 8.21 -8.78
CA VAL A 11 4.95 8.37 -9.20
C VAL A 11 4.30 7.00 -9.36
N ILE A 12 3.33 6.70 -8.48
CA ILE A 12 2.54 5.49 -8.57
C ILE A 12 1.61 5.60 -9.77
N THR A 13 1.73 4.65 -10.70
CA THR A 13 0.82 4.57 -11.84
C THR A 13 -0.56 4.09 -11.39
N THR A 14 -1.61 4.45 -12.14
CA THR A 14 -2.98 3.98 -11.86
C THR A 14 -3.07 2.46 -11.77
N ARG A 15 -2.28 1.73 -12.58
CA ARG A 15 -2.21 0.27 -12.52
C ARG A 15 -1.69 -0.23 -11.19
N GLN A 16 -0.57 0.32 -10.71
CA GLN A 16 0.00 -0.05 -9.42
C GLN A 16 -0.95 0.25 -8.26
N CYS A 17 -1.72 1.35 -8.32
CA CYS A 17 -2.78 1.61 -7.34
C CYS A 17 -3.85 0.50 -7.34
N ASN A 18 -4.30 0.06 -8.52
CA ASN A 18 -5.30 -1.00 -8.63
C ASN A 18 -4.78 -2.34 -8.10
N ASP A 19 -3.54 -2.69 -8.44
CA ASP A 19 -2.90 -3.93 -7.98
C ASP A 19 -2.77 -3.93 -6.43
N LEU A 20 -2.40 -2.78 -5.84
CA LEU A 20 -2.34 -2.62 -4.39
C LEU A 20 -3.72 -2.70 -3.72
N LEU A 21 -4.76 -2.19 -4.37
CA LEU A 21 -6.13 -2.28 -3.89
C LEU A 21 -6.61 -3.73 -3.86
N GLU A 22 -6.42 -4.49 -4.94
CA GLU A 22 -6.78 -5.90 -5.03
C GLU A 22 -6.12 -6.73 -3.91
N ILE A 23 -4.81 -6.55 -3.71
CA ILE A 23 -4.08 -7.23 -2.63
C ILE A 23 -4.60 -6.82 -1.25
N THR A 24 -4.98 -5.55 -1.07
CA THR A 24 -5.49 -5.07 0.22
C THR A 24 -6.89 -5.62 0.51
N GLU A 25 -7.75 -5.70 -0.51
CA GLU A 25 -9.10 -6.28 -0.42
C GLU A 25 -9.05 -7.76 -0.05
N ASP A 26 -8.25 -8.56 -0.75
CA ASP A 26 -8.08 -10.00 -0.47
C ASP A 26 -7.62 -10.27 0.97
N ARG A 27 -6.85 -9.34 1.52
CA ARG A 27 -6.23 -9.47 2.85
C ARG A 27 -7.06 -8.84 3.97
N TYR A 28 -8.04 -8.01 3.63
CA TYR A 28 -8.81 -7.24 4.58
C TYR A 28 -9.52 -8.15 5.59
N GLY A 29 -9.27 -7.92 6.88
CA GLY A 29 -9.85 -8.70 7.98
C GLY A 29 -9.29 -10.12 8.16
N GLN A 30 -8.44 -10.61 7.25
CA GLN A 30 -7.88 -11.97 7.34
C GLN A 30 -6.46 -11.98 7.87
N THR A 31 -5.62 -11.02 7.47
CA THR A 31 -4.20 -11.00 7.84
C THR A 31 -3.65 -9.58 7.96
N SER A 32 -2.67 -9.38 8.84
CA SER A 32 -2.02 -8.07 9.00
C SER A 32 -1.20 -7.66 7.77
N THR A 33 -1.26 -6.38 7.42
CA THR A 33 -0.46 -5.72 6.38
C THR A 33 0.11 -4.43 6.96
N ILE A 34 1.42 -4.20 6.79
CA ILE A 34 2.12 -2.98 7.21
C ILE A 34 2.56 -2.26 5.94
N LEU A 35 2.28 -0.95 5.89
CA LEU A 35 2.64 -0.04 4.81
C LEU A 35 3.55 1.04 5.35
N ILE A 36 4.68 1.24 4.69
CA ILE A 36 5.64 2.30 4.97
C ILE A 36 5.64 3.21 3.74
N SER A 37 5.30 4.48 3.95
CA SER A 37 5.24 5.47 2.88
C SER A 37 6.05 6.71 3.23
N GLN A 38 6.56 7.36 2.19
CA GLN A 38 7.18 8.69 2.28
C GLN A 38 6.18 9.80 1.97
N LEU A 39 4.90 9.44 1.91
CA LEU A 39 3.82 10.39 1.68
C LEU A 39 3.63 11.26 2.92
N PRO A 40 3.37 12.56 2.76
CA PRO A 40 3.11 13.43 3.89
C PRO A 40 1.85 12.93 4.62
N VAL A 41 2.01 12.59 5.90
CA VAL A 41 0.93 12.21 6.81
C VAL A 41 0.29 13.45 7.45
N GLU A 42 0.02 14.50 6.67
CA GLU A 42 -0.52 15.76 7.21
C GLU A 42 -1.57 15.51 8.31
N GLN A 43 -1.42 16.23 9.42
CA GLN A 43 -2.23 16.10 10.64
C GLN A 43 -3.65 16.63 10.45
#